data_AF-A0A059LG34-F1
#
_entry.id   AF-A0A059LG34-F1
#
_cell.length_a   1.000
_cell.length_b   1.000
_cell.length_c   1.000
_cell.angle_alpha   90.00
_cell.angle_beta   90.00
_cell.angle_gamma   90.00
#
_symmetry.space_group_name_H-M   'P 1'
#
loop_
_entity.id
_entity.type
_entity.pdbx_description
1 polymer ?
#
loop_
_entity_poly.entity_id
_entity_poly.type
_entity_poly.pdbx_seq_one_letter_code
_entity_poly.pdbx_strand_id
1 'polypeptide(L)'
;MEAIVQRLEVVAGRLEAAEVRRRAEVLRAARSFLDVSERIGGEVLASSRVFFQAFETEAALLETFDQCKSAPSSDALQEMVSATAEALAAVQAVADAGSRGAYADHNKTLAEASQALTWVVYTGPSCGLRPPPVHVDESWSAAEFYSNKVLKAFRAKDPAHVEWVSGLKKLMQTLRE
;
A
#
# COMPACT_ATOMS: atom_id res chain seq x y z
N MET A 1 -1.98 -36.85 21.52
CA MET A 1 -0.86 -35.95 21.19
C MET A 1 -0.71 -35.83 19.68
N GLU A 2 -0.58 -36.95 18.95
CA GLU A 2 -0.52 -36.99 17.48
C GLU A 2 -1.69 -36.29 16.77
N ALA A 3 -2.94 -36.54 17.19
CA ALA A 3 -4.11 -35.86 16.64
C ALA A 3 -4.14 -34.33 16.89
N ILE A 4 -3.44 -33.84 17.92
CA ILE A 4 -3.32 -32.39 18.17
C ILE A 4 -2.29 -31.79 17.22
N VAL A 5 -1.14 -32.45 17.05
CA VAL A 5 -0.08 -32.03 16.11
C VAL A 5 -0.64 -31.93 14.69
N GLN A 6 -1.34 -32.97 14.22
CA GLN A 6 -1.93 -32.97 12.87
C GLN A 6 -2.96 -31.85 12.68
N ARG A 7 -3.75 -31.52 13.71
CA ARG A 7 -4.68 -30.38 13.67
C ARG A 7 -3.95 -29.04 13.59
N LEU A 8 -2.84 -28.89 14.31
CA LEU A 8 -2.02 -27.67 14.28
C LEU A 8 -1.37 -27.47 12.92
N GLU A 9 -0.84 -28.54 12.30
CA GLU A 9 -0.28 -28.49 10.94
C GLU A 9 -1.33 -28.07 9.89
N VAL A 10 -2.54 -28.63 9.97
CA VAL A 10 -3.65 -28.23 9.09
C VAL A 10 -4.04 -26.76 9.29
N VAL A 11 -4.02 -26.27 10.54
CA VAL A 11 -4.31 -24.85 10.83
C VAL A 11 -3.20 -23.95 10.28
N ALA A 12 -1.93 -24.30 10.50
CA ALA A 12 -0.79 -23.54 9.98
C ALA A 12 -0.85 -23.40 8.45
N GLY A 13 -1.04 -24.50 7.72
CA GLY A 13 -1.15 -24.45 6.26
C GLY A 13 -2.35 -23.65 5.76
N ARG A 14 -3.46 -23.60 6.51
CA ARG A 14 -4.61 -22.74 6.18
C ARG A 14 -4.31 -21.26 6.38
N LEU A 15 -3.52 -20.91 7.40
CA LEU A 15 -3.09 -19.54 7.68
C LEU A 15 -2.14 -19.03 6.59
N GLU A 16 -1.11 -19.81 6.25
CA GLU A 16 -0.18 -19.49 5.15
C GLU A 16 -0.94 -19.26 3.83
N ALA A 17 -1.86 -20.17 3.48
CA ALA A 17 -2.66 -20.03 2.27
C ALA A 17 -3.59 -18.80 2.30
N ALA A 18 -4.04 -18.36 3.49
CA ALA A 18 -4.86 -17.16 3.62
C ALA A 18 -4.02 -15.89 3.42
N GLU A 19 -2.80 -15.87 3.95
CA GLU A 19 -1.86 -14.76 3.80
C GLU A 19 -1.44 -14.55 2.34
N VAL A 20 -1.09 -15.63 1.63
CA VAL A 20 -0.78 -15.58 0.19
C VAL A 20 -1.96 -15.05 -0.62
N ARG A 21 -3.18 -15.52 -0.33
CA ARG A 21 -4.39 -15.04 -1.01
C ARG A 21 -4.64 -13.54 -0.78
N ARG A 22 -4.45 -13.09 0.46
CA ARG A 22 -4.61 -11.69 0.86
C ARG A 22 -3.61 -10.78 0.17
N ARG A 23 -2.32 -11.15 0.14
CA ARG A 23 -1.31 -10.42 -0.62
C ARG A 23 -1.67 -10.29 -2.10
N ALA A 24 -2.08 -11.40 -2.73
CA ALA A 24 -2.53 -11.37 -4.12
C ALA A 24 -3.77 -10.48 -4.33
N GLU A 25 -4.65 -10.39 -3.33
CA GLU A 25 -5.82 -9.51 -3.36
C GLU A 25 -5.45 -8.02 -3.29
N VAL A 26 -4.52 -7.65 -2.40
CA VAL A 26 -3.99 -6.28 -2.30
C VAL A 26 -3.38 -5.85 -3.63
N LEU A 27 -2.51 -6.69 -4.24
CA LEU A 27 -1.88 -6.35 -5.51
C LEU A 27 -2.89 -6.23 -6.66
N ARG A 28 -3.93 -7.09 -6.69
CA ARG A 28 -5.04 -6.96 -7.65
C ARG A 28 -5.84 -5.67 -7.44
N ALA A 29 -6.09 -5.28 -6.19
CA ALA A 29 -6.77 -4.02 -5.88
C ALA A 29 -5.92 -2.82 -6.32
N ALA A 30 -4.59 -2.88 -6.13
CA ALA A 30 -3.66 -1.83 -6.58
C ALA A 30 -3.64 -1.72 -8.11
N ARG A 31 -3.66 -2.86 -8.82
CA ARG A 31 -3.77 -2.88 -10.29
C ARG A 31 -5.11 -2.30 -10.76
N SER A 32 -6.21 -2.68 -10.12
CA SER A 32 -7.54 -2.16 -10.44
C SER A 32 -7.62 -0.65 -10.25
N PHE A 33 -6.96 -0.13 -9.20
CA PHE A 33 -6.82 1.31 -8.99
C PHE A 33 -6.02 1.98 -10.12
N LEU A 34 -4.91 1.38 -10.56
CA LEU A 34 -4.13 1.88 -11.70
C LEU A 34 -4.95 1.93 -13.00
N ASP A 35 -5.79 0.93 -13.26
CA ASP A 35 -6.69 0.90 -14.43
C ASP A 35 -7.70 2.07 -14.39
N VAL A 36 -8.11 2.53 -13.21
CA VAL A 36 -8.91 3.76 -13.06
C VAL A 36 -8.08 4.99 -13.42
N SER A 37 -6.83 5.06 -12.95
CA SER A 37 -5.91 6.16 -13.27
C SER A 37 -5.61 6.27 -14.77
N GLU A 38 -5.58 5.15 -15.50
CA GLU A 38 -5.38 5.14 -16.96
C GLU A 38 -6.48 5.89 -17.71
N ARG A 39 -7.72 5.87 -17.19
CA ARG A 39 -8.85 6.59 -17.78
C ARG A 39 -8.76 8.10 -17.62
N ILE A 40 -8.06 8.57 -16.58
CA ILE A 40 -7.74 10.00 -16.39
C ILE A 40 -6.53 10.39 -17.24
N GLY A 41 -5.50 9.55 -17.27
CA GLY A 41 -4.28 9.80 -18.03
C GLY A 41 -3.40 10.90 -17.44
N GLY A 42 -2.48 11.41 -18.26
CA GLY A 42 -1.61 12.54 -17.93
C GLY A 42 -0.80 12.35 -16.64
N GLU A 43 -0.70 13.43 -15.86
CA GLU A 43 0.07 13.46 -14.61
C GLU A 43 -0.50 12.50 -13.55
N VAL A 44 -1.82 12.35 -13.47
CA VAL A 44 -2.49 11.46 -12.50
C VAL A 44 -2.13 9.99 -12.78
N LEU A 45 -2.09 9.59 -14.06
CA LEU A 45 -1.61 8.25 -14.43
C LEU A 45 -0.12 8.09 -14.09
N ALA A 46 0.71 9.09 -14.39
CA ALA A 46 2.14 9.02 -14.11
C ALA A 46 2.43 8.84 -12.61
N SER A 47 1.79 9.63 -11.74
CA SER A 47 1.95 9.48 -10.29
C SER A 47 1.35 8.18 -9.76
N SER A 48 0.21 7.73 -10.31
CA SER A 48 -0.39 6.45 -9.94
C SER A 48 0.48 5.25 -10.32
N ARG A 49 1.27 5.32 -11.39
CA ARG A 49 2.24 4.27 -11.75
C ARG A 49 3.36 4.15 -10.73
N VAL A 50 3.92 5.28 -10.29
CA VAL A 50 4.96 5.29 -9.24
C VAL A 50 4.39 4.74 -7.92
N PHE A 51 3.16 5.12 -7.58
CA PHE A 51 2.46 4.56 -6.43
C PHE A 51 2.23 3.04 -6.55
N PHE A 52 1.79 2.57 -7.71
CA PHE A 52 1.61 1.13 -7.96
C PHE A 52 2.92 0.35 -7.85
N GLN A 53 4.03 0.90 -8.35
CA GLN A 53 5.36 0.29 -8.20
C GLN A 53 5.75 0.09 -6.73
N ALA A 54 5.32 0.97 -5.82
CA ALA A 54 5.56 0.76 -4.38
C ALA A 54 4.85 -0.49 -3.84
N PHE A 55 3.65 -0.81 -4.33
CA PHE A 55 2.95 -2.05 -4.00
C PHE A 55 3.61 -3.28 -4.64
N GLU A 56 4.13 -3.17 -5.88
CA GLU A 56 4.88 -4.26 -6.50
C GLU A 56 6.17 -4.57 -5.71
N THR A 57 6.89 -3.53 -5.30
CA THR A 57 8.11 -3.67 -4.48
C THR A 57 7.80 -4.27 -3.12
N GLU A 58 6.73 -3.84 -2.45
CA GLU A 58 6.30 -4.42 -1.18
C GLU A 58 5.89 -5.90 -1.33
N ALA A 59 5.16 -6.25 -2.39
CA ALA A 59 4.80 -7.63 -2.67
C ALA A 59 6.04 -8.52 -2.85
N ALA A 60 7.05 -8.05 -3.59
CA ALA A 60 8.32 -8.75 -3.79
C ALA A 60 9.13 -8.90 -2.48
N LEU A 61 9.09 -7.88 -1.62
CA LEU A 61 9.68 -7.95 -0.28
C LEU A 61 9.03 -9.08 0.54
N LEU A 62 7.69 -9.15 0.56
CA LEU A 62 6.96 -10.21 1.27
C LEU A 62 7.26 -11.60 0.70
N GLU A 63 7.39 -11.75 -0.63
CA GLU A 63 7.83 -13.01 -1.25
C GLU A 63 9.24 -13.42 -0.82
N THR A 64 10.11 -12.44 -0.59
CA THR A 64 11.46 -12.69 -0.09
C THR A 64 11.42 -13.18 1.36
N PHE A 65 10.56 -12.58 2.20
CA PHE A 65 10.34 -13.03 3.57
C PHE A 65 9.81 -14.46 3.66
N ASP A 66 8.89 -14.85 2.77
CA ASP A 66 8.35 -16.23 2.73
C ASP A 66 9.44 -17.28 2.48
N GLN A 67 10.53 -16.89 1.79
CA GLN A 67 11.66 -17.76 1.48
C GLN A 67 12.69 -17.84 2.62
N CYS A 68 12.61 -16.92 3.60
CA CYS A 68 13.50 -16.91 4.76
C CYS A 68 13.11 -18.01 5.76
N LYS A 69 14.03 -18.94 6.04
CA LYS A 69 13.83 -20.02 7.03
C LYS A 69 13.87 -19.55 8.48
N SER A 70 14.36 -18.34 8.72
CA SER A 70 14.53 -17.73 10.04
C SER A 70 14.38 -16.22 9.91
N ALA A 71 13.99 -15.55 11.01
CA ALA A 71 13.93 -14.10 11.05
C ALA A 71 15.29 -13.49 10.66
N PRO A 72 15.32 -12.47 9.76
CA PRO A 72 16.56 -11.82 9.36
C PRO A 72 17.19 -11.08 10.54
N SER A 73 18.51 -10.88 10.48
CA SER A 73 19.21 -9.95 11.38
C SER A 73 18.71 -8.53 11.13
N SER A 74 18.99 -7.61 12.06
CA SER A 74 18.64 -6.19 11.88
C SER A 74 19.24 -5.61 10.60
N ASP A 75 20.49 -5.95 10.29
CA ASP A 75 21.18 -5.45 9.09
C ASP A 75 20.56 -6.01 7.80
N ALA A 76 20.25 -7.32 7.78
CA ALA A 76 19.58 -7.95 6.64
C ALA A 76 18.17 -7.41 6.45
N LEU A 77 17.42 -7.16 7.54
CA LEU A 77 16.11 -6.53 7.48
C LEU A 77 16.20 -5.13 6.85
N GLN A 78 17.20 -4.34 7.26
CA GLN A 78 17.40 -3.00 6.73
C GLN A 78 17.73 -2.99 5.23
N GLU A 79 18.54 -3.95 4.78
CA GLU A 79 18.83 -4.16 3.36
C GLU A 79 17.57 -4.57 2.59
N MET A 80 16.79 -5.50 3.13
CA MET A 80 15.55 -5.97 2.50
C MET A 80 14.50 -4.86 2.34
N VAL A 81 14.32 -3.98 3.32
CA VAL A 81 13.32 -2.89 3.25
C VAL A 81 13.78 -1.68 2.43
N SER A 82 15.05 -1.61 2.03
CA SER A 82 15.63 -0.46 1.33
C SER A 82 14.89 -0.14 0.02
N ALA A 83 14.58 -1.16 -0.79
CA ALA A 83 13.85 -1.00 -2.05
C ALA A 83 12.45 -0.41 -1.82
N THR A 84 11.75 -0.85 -0.77
CA THR A 84 10.44 -0.28 -0.39
C THR A 84 10.59 1.17 0.04
N ALA A 85 11.61 1.50 0.83
CA ALA A 85 11.88 2.88 1.24
C ALA A 85 12.18 3.81 0.04
N GLU A 86 12.95 3.33 -0.95
CA GLU A 86 13.23 4.07 -2.19
C GLU A 86 11.96 4.28 -3.03
N ALA A 87 11.12 3.25 -3.16
CA ALA A 87 9.85 3.38 -3.87
C ALA A 87 8.92 4.41 -3.21
N LEU A 88 8.85 4.43 -1.88
CA LEU A 88 8.09 5.43 -1.13
C LEU A 88 8.67 6.84 -1.29
N ALA A 89 10.00 6.97 -1.27
CA ALA A 89 10.66 8.24 -1.53
C ALA A 89 10.37 8.76 -2.95
N ALA A 90 10.26 7.87 -3.94
CA ALA A 90 9.89 8.24 -5.31
C ALA A 90 8.44 8.78 -5.39
N VAL A 91 7.48 8.17 -4.69
CA VAL A 91 6.11 8.71 -4.59
C VAL A 91 6.13 10.11 -3.97
N GLN A 92 6.90 10.29 -2.89
CA GLN A 92 7.03 11.58 -2.22
C GLN A 92 7.66 12.65 -3.14
N ALA A 93 8.71 12.28 -3.88
CA ALA A 93 9.38 13.18 -4.81
C ALA A 93 8.44 13.69 -5.92
N VAL A 94 7.55 12.82 -6.43
CA VAL A 94 6.50 13.23 -7.39
C VAL A 94 5.56 14.27 -6.75
N ALA A 95 5.14 14.07 -5.51
CA ALA A 95 4.28 15.01 -4.80
C ALA A 95 4.94 16.36 -4.53
N ASP A 96 6.24 16.37 -4.25
CA ASP A 96 6.97 17.61 -3.99
C ASP A 96 7.26 18.39 -5.29
N ALA A 97 7.64 17.69 -6.36
CA ALA A 97 7.83 18.28 -7.68
C ALA A 97 6.51 18.86 -8.24
N GLY A 98 5.39 18.15 -8.05
CA GLY A 98 4.06 18.57 -8.48
C GLY A 98 3.31 19.49 -7.51
N SER A 99 3.96 19.98 -6.44
CA SER A 99 3.29 20.67 -5.32
C SER A 99 2.51 21.96 -5.68
N ARG A 100 2.81 22.57 -6.83
CA ARG A 100 2.13 23.75 -7.37
C ARG A 100 1.34 23.47 -8.65
N GLY A 101 1.25 22.21 -9.06
CA GLY A 101 0.58 21.77 -10.28
C GLY A 101 -0.94 21.66 -10.14
N ALA A 102 -1.63 21.48 -11.26
CA ALA A 102 -3.08 21.31 -11.31
C ALA A 102 -3.58 20.04 -10.60
N TYR A 103 -2.70 19.04 -10.46
CA TYR A 103 -2.96 17.75 -9.82
C TYR A 103 -2.21 17.59 -8.48
N ALA A 104 -1.79 18.70 -7.85
CA ALA A 104 -1.08 18.67 -6.57
C ALA A 104 -1.83 17.89 -5.48
N ASP A 105 -3.16 18.01 -5.42
CA ASP A 105 -3.98 17.27 -4.45
C ASP A 105 -4.00 15.76 -4.75
N HIS A 106 -3.98 15.32 -6.02
CA HIS A 106 -3.83 13.89 -6.37
C HIS A 106 -2.49 13.35 -5.89
N ASN A 107 -1.41 14.08 -6.18
CA ASN A 107 -0.07 13.63 -5.82
C ASN A 107 0.10 13.59 -4.30
N LYS A 108 -0.46 14.55 -3.56
CA LYS A 108 -0.45 14.50 -2.08
C LYS A 108 -1.33 13.38 -1.53
N THR A 109 -2.50 13.11 -2.12
CA THR A 109 -3.30 11.93 -1.75
C THR A 109 -2.50 10.64 -1.87
N LEU A 110 -1.78 10.43 -2.97
CA LEU A 110 -0.95 9.23 -3.17
C LEU A 110 0.23 9.16 -2.19
N ALA A 111 0.92 10.28 -1.96
CA ALA A 111 2.06 10.32 -1.04
C ALA A 111 1.66 9.96 0.40
N GLU A 112 0.56 10.54 0.92
CA GLU A 112 0.05 10.20 2.25
C GLU A 112 -0.46 8.76 2.32
N ALA A 113 -1.17 8.28 1.30
CA ALA A 113 -1.65 6.90 1.26
C ALA A 113 -0.50 5.88 1.24
N SER A 114 0.60 6.21 0.54
CA SER A 114 1.75 5.31 0.42
C SER A 114 2.46 5.05 1.74
N GLN A 115 2.33 5.95 2.72
CA GLN A 115 2.88 5.76 4.06
C GLN A 115 2.35 4.49 4.73
N ALA A 116 1.18 3.99 4.33
CA ALA A 116 0.65 2.73 4.82
C ALA A 116 1.62 1.56 4.62
N LEU A 117 2.40 1.55 3.54
CA LEU A 117 3.38 0.49 3.24
C LEU A 117 4.59 0.48 4.18
N THR A 118 4.77 1.52 5.01
CA THR A 118 5.83 1.51 6.04
C THR A 118 5.53 0.53 7.17
N TRP A 119 4.36 -0.13 7.18
CA TRP A 119 4.05 -1.22 8.11
C TRP A 119 5.06 -2.36 8.05
N VAL A 120 5.79 -2.55 6.94
CA VAL A 120 6.78 -3.62 6.74
C VAL A 120 7.93 -3.60 7.76
N VAL A 121 8.16 -2.47 8.45
CA VAL A 121 9.14 -2.38 9.55
C VAL A 121 8.52 -2.61 10.94
N TYR A 122 7.25 -2.98 11.02
CA TYR A 122 6.59 -3.35 12.28
C TYR A 122 7.14 -4.68 12.80
N THR A 123 7.87 -4.63 13.93
CA THR A 123 8.44 -5.82 14.57
C THR A 123 7.68 -6.26 15.83
N GLY A 124 6.50 -5.69 16.06
CA GLY A 124 5.63 -6.03 17.20
C GLY A 124 5.25 -4.84 18.07
N PRO A 125 4.43 -5.05 19.12
CA PRO A 125 3.85 -3.96 19.92
C PRO A 125 4.86 -3.03 20.62
N SER A 126 6.11 -3.48 20.80
CA SER A 126 7.17 -2.74 21.49
C SER A 126 8.07 -1.91 20.57
N CYS A 127 7.89 -1.96 19.25
CA CYS A 127 8.78 -1.26 18.30
C CYS A 127 8.48 0.24 18.14
N GLY A 128 7.48 0.76 18.86
CA GLY A 128 7.08 2.17 18.78
C GLY A 128 6.15 2.51 17.61
N LEU A 129 5.88 1.55 16.71
CA LEU A 129 4.91 1.69 15.64
C LEU A 129 3.52 1.18 16.04
N ARG A 130 2.50 1.78 15.43
CA ARG A 130 1.11 1.33 15.58
C ARG A 130 0.93 -0.01 14.85
N PRO A 131 0.03 -0.90 15.33
CA PRO A 131 -0.26 -2.15 14.61
C PRO A 131 -0.65 -1.88 13.15
N PRO A 132 -0.29 -2.77 12.20
CA PRO A 132 -0.46 -2.50 10.77
C PRO A 132 -1.86 -2.01 10.35
N PRO A 133 -2.98 -2.59 10.82
CA PRO A 133 -4.31 -2.09 10.44
C PRO A 133 -4.56 -0.64 10.89
N VAL A 134 -4.08 -0.28 12.08
CA VAL A 134 -4.21 1.08 12.63
C VAL A 134 -3.33 2.05 11.85
N HIS A 135 -2.13 1.63 11.49
CA HIS A 135 -1.21 2.42 10.68
C HIS A 135 -1.76 2.70 9.27
N VAL A 136 -2.44 1.72 8.66
CA VAL A 136 -3.15 1.90 7.38
C VAL A 136 -4.32 2.89 7.53
N ASP A 137 -5.10 2.79 8.61
CA ASP A 137 -6.20 3.71 8.91
C ASP A 137 -5.72 5.16 9.09
N GLU A 138 -4.61 5.36 9.82
CA GLU A 138 -3.98 6.67 10.03
C GLU A 138 -3.46 7.26 8.70
N SER A 139 -2.82 6.44 7.87
CA SER A 139 -2.32 6.84 6.54
C SER A 139 -3.46 7.23 5.59
N TRP A 140 -4.55 6.45 5.57
CA TRP A 140 -5.74 6.82 4.80
C TRP A 140 -6.38 8.11 5.33
N SER A 141 -6.45 8.32 6.64
CA SER A 141 -7.01 9.56 7.21
C SER A 141 -6.25 10.81 6.73
N ALA A 142 -4.92 10.73 6.61
CA ALA A 142 -4.10 11.80 6.05
C ALA A 142 -4.37 12.00 4.55
N ALA A 143 -4.43 10.91 3.78
CA ALA A 143 -4.73 10.95 2.35
C ALA A 143 -6.15 11.47 2.04
N GLU A 144 -7.11 11.15 2.90
CA GLU A 144 -8.53 11.48 2.72
C GLU A 144 -8.74 13.00 2.70
N PHE A 145 -7.97 13.75 3.50
CA PHE A 145 -7.96 15.21 3.48
C PHE A 145 -7.74 15.81 2.08
N TYR A 146 -6.71 15.31 1.37
CA TYR A 146 -6.42 15.76 0.00
C TYR A 146 -7.40 15.17 -1.01
N SER A 147 -7.85 13.93 -0.81
CA SER A 147 -8.82 13.29 -1.70
C SER A 147 -10.16 14.02 -1.71
N ASN A 148 -10.57 14.60 -0.58
CA ASN A 148 -11.77 15.43 -0.47
C ASN A 148 -11.66 16.71 -1.31
N LYS A 149 -10.45 17.27 -1.46
CA LYS A 149 -10.21 18.41 -2.36
C LYS A 149 -10.33 18.00 -3.82
N VAL A 150 -9.81 16.82 -4.19
CA VAL A 150 -10.02 16.21 -5.52
C VAL A 150 -11.52 16.07 -5.80
N LEU A 151 -12.28 15.46 -4.88
CA LEU A 151 -13.73 15.33 -5.01
C LEU A 151 -14.42 16.68 -5.19
N LYS A 152 -14.08 17.68 -4.37
CA LYS A 152 -14.63 19.04 -4.49
C LYS A 152 -14.34 19.66 -5.86
N ALA A 153 -13.14 19.47 -6.39
CA ALA A 153 -12.71 20.08 -7.64
C ALA A 153 -13.28 19.40 -8.89
N PHE A 154 -13.49 18.08 -8.85
CA PHE A 154 -13.78 17.27 -10.04
C PHE A 154 -15.17 16.61 -10.07
N ARG A 155 -15.89 16.48 -8.95
CA ARG A 155 -17.18 15.75 -8.89
C ARG A 155 -18.25 16.19 -9.90
N ALA A 156 -18.21 17.45 -10.34
CA ALA A 156 -19.15 18.01 -11.31
C ALA A 156 -18.54 18.21 -12.72
N LYS A 157 -17.27 17.83 -12.90
CA LYS A 157 -16.50 18.05 -14.13
C LYS A 157 -16.13 16.75 -14.81
N ASP A 158 -15.61 15.80 -14.05
CA ASP A 158 -15.13 14.53 -14.55
C ASP A 158 -15.35 13.43 -13.50
N PRO A 159 -16.26 12.47 -13.76
CA PRO A 159 -16.53 11.37 -12.84
C PRO A 159 -15.34 10.42 -12.66
N ALA A 160 -14.39 10.34 -13.60
CA ALA A 160 -13.23 9.45 -13.49
C ALA A 160 -12.38 9.76 -12.25
N HIS A 161 -12.29 11.03 -11.85
CA HIS A 161 -11.59 11.45 -10.63
C HIS A 161 -12.32 11.03 -9.35
N VAL A 162 -13.66 10.93 -9.38
CA VAL A 162 -14.45 10.43 -8.25
C VAL A 162 -14.24 8.92 -8.10
N GLU A 163 -14.27 8.20 -9.23
CA GLU A 163 -13.97 6.77 -9.25
C GLU A 163 -12.53 6.49 -8.79
N TRP A 164 -11.57 7.35 -9.14
CA TRP A 164 -10.19 7.25 -8.69
C TRP A 164 -10.07 7.34 -7.17
N VAL A 165 -10.71 8.33 -6.54
CA VAL A 165 -10.73 8.46 -5.06
C VAL A 165 -11.39 7.24 -4.43
N SER A 166 -12.52 6.77 -4.97
CA SER A 166 -13.22 5.58 -4.46
C SER A 166 -12.39 4.30 -4.63
N GLY A 167 -11.66 4.17 -5.75
CA GLY A 167 -10.79 3.03 -6.02
C GLY A 167 -9.61 2.99 -5.05
N LEU A 168 -8.99 4.14 -4.79
CA LEU A 168 -7.92 4.23 -3.79
C LEU A 168 -8.43 3.90 -2.39
N LYS A 169 -9.59 4.42 -1.97
CA LYS A 169 -10.19 4.09 -0.68
C LYS A 169 -10.40 2.58 -0.52
N LYS A 170 -10.90 1.92 -1.57
CA LYS A 170 -11.10 0.47 -1.58
C LYS A 170 -9.76 -0.28 -1.45
N LEU A 171 -8.72 0.15 -2.16
CA LEU A 171 -7.37 -0.40 -2.01
C LEU A 171 -6.88 -0.30 -0.56
N MET A 172 -7.03 0.86 0.07
CA MET A 172 -6.61 1.05 1.47
C MET A 172 -7.39 0.14 2.44
N GLN A 173 -8.69 -0.06 2.19
CA GLN A 173 -9.50 -0.99 2.96
C GLN A 173 -9.04 -2.45 2.78
N THR A 174 -8.71 -2.87 1.56
CA THR A 174 -8.15 -4.19 1.28
C THR A 174 -6.78 -4.39 1.92
N LEU A 175 -5.92 -3.37 1.96
CA LEU A 175 -4.62 -3.45 2.63
C LEU A 175 -4.78 -3.62 4.15
N ARG A 176 -5.75 -2.93 4.74
CA ARG A 176 -6.04 -2.97 6.18
C ARG A 176 -6.54 -4.34 6.66
N GLU A 177 -7.46 -4.94 5.91
CA GLU A 177 -8.27 -6.13 6.27
C GLU A 177 -7.49 -7.39 6.45
#